data_AF-A0A8S8YKT9-F1
#
_entry.id   AF-A0A8S8YKT9-F1
#
_cell.length_a   1.000
_cell.length_b   1.000
_cell.length_c   1.000
_cell.angle_alpha   90.00
_cell.angle_beta   90.00
_cell.angle_gamma   90.00
#
_symmetry.space_group_name_H-M   'P 1'
#
loop_
_entity.id
_entity.type
_entity.pdbx_description
1 polymer ?
#
loop_
_entity_poly.entity_id
_entity_poly.type
_entity_poly.pdbx_seq_one_letter_code
_entity_poly.pdbx_strand_id
1 'polypeptide(L)'
;MSERATILEKRPRGFPHITNEIQEWIERVAAQSSDGSGETPDVCVIELGGTVGDIESAPFVEALRQFQFRVGRENICFFHVSLGPVIGVVGEQKTKPTQHTVRNFEPRV
;
A
#
# COMPACT_ATOMS: atom_id res chain seq x y z
N MET A 1 -26.09 -6.84 -26.33
CA MET A 1 -26.86 -5.99 -25.38
C MET A 1 -27.31 -6.92 -24.25
N SER A 2 -26.89 -6.84 -22.99
CA SER A 2 -26.24 -5.81 -22.19
C SER A 2 -25.54 -6.52 -21.03
N GLU A 3 -24.20 -6.48 -20.98
CA GLU A 3 -23.35 -7.09 -19.95
C GLU A 3 -23.05 -6.07 -18.83
N ARG A 4 -24.07 -5.31 -18.41
CA ARG A 4 -23.95 -4.20 -17.44
C ARG A 4 -24.80 -4.36 -16.18
N ALA A 5 -25.28 -5.57 -15.88
CA ALA A 5 -26.31 -5.77 -14.87
C ALA A 5 -25.84 -6.62 -13.67
N THR A 6 -24.82 -6.20 -12.92
CA THR A 6 -24.60 -6.73 -11.55
C THR A 6 -23.83 -5.78 -10.62
N ILE A 7 -24.36 -4.58 -10.31
CA ILE A 7 -23.75 -3.69 -9.28
C ILE A 7 -24.70 -3.32 -8.12
N LEU A 8 -25.97 -3.70 -8.14
CA LEU A 8 -26.89 -3.44 -7.02
C LEU A 8 -27.34 -4.80 -6.48
N GLU A 9 -26.91 -5.23 -5.29
CA GLU A 9 -27.58 -4.88 -4.03
C GLU A 9 -26.77 -5.39 -2.81
N LYS A 10 -26.84 -4.68 -1.66
CA LYS A 10 -26.52 -5.10 -0.26
C LYS A 10 -25.24 -4.51 0.42
N ARG A 11 -25.54 -3.65 1.42
CA ARG A 11 -24.78 -3.25 2.65
C ARG A 11 -23.67 -2.19 2.52
N PRO A 12 -23.21 -1.51 3.59
CA PRO A 12 -22.16 -0.51 3.50
C PRO A 12 -20.87 -1.24 3.11
N ARG A 13 -20.56 -1.18 1.83
CA ARG A 13 -19.59 -2.00 1.10
C ARG A 13 -18.22 -1.34 1.02
N GLY A 14 -17.80 -0.66 2.09
CA GLY A 14 -16.61 0.22 2.03
C GLY A 14 -15.30 -0.52 1.80
N PHE A 15 -15.00 -1.55 2.60
CA PHE A 15 -13.64 -2.11 2.65
C PHE A 15 -13.29 -3.07 1.50
N PRO A 16 -13.97 -4.22 1.32
CA PRO A 16 -13.50 -5.23 0.38
C PRO A 16 -13.57 -4.79 -1.09
N HIS A 17 -14.49 -3.88 -1.43
CA HIS A 17 -14.58 -3.38 -2.79
C HIS A 17 -13.46 -2.37 -3.09
N ILE A 18 -13.20 -1.43 -2.18
CA ILE A 18 -12.11 -0.45 -2.37
C ILE A 18 -10.75 -1.16 -2.39
N THR A 19 -10.52 -2.13 -1.51
CA THR A 19 -9.25 -2.86 -1.51
C THR A 19 -9.05 -3.67 -2.78
N ASN A 20 -10.10 -4.23 -3.36
CA ASN A 20 -10.03 -4.93 -4.64
C ASN A 20 -9.71 -3.96 -5.80
N GLU A 21 -10.40 -2.83 -5.87
CA GLU A 21 -10.15 -1.81 -6.91
C GLU A 21 -8.71 -1.29 -6.85
N ILE A 22 -8.15 -1.09 -5.65
CA ILE A 22 -6.76 -0.71 -5.45
C ILE A 22 -5.81 -1.80 -5.99
N GLN A 23 -6.06 -3.08 -5.65
CA GLN A 23 -5.24 -4.19 -6.13
C GLN A 23 -5.28 -4.32 -7.65
N GLU A 24 -6.46 -4.25 -8.26
CA GLU A 24 -6.61 -4.30 -9.71
C GLU A 24 -5.95 -3.10 -10.40
N TRP A 25 -6.02 -1.91 -9.80
CA TRP A 25 -5.32 -0.74 -10.32
C TRP A 25 -3.80 -0.92 -10.29
N ILE A 26 -3.26 -1.46 -9.19
CA ILE A 26 -1.82 -1.76 -9.07
C ILE A 26 -1.38 -2.73 -10.18
N GLU A 27 -2.10 -3.84 -10.38
CA GLU A 27 -1.78 -4.82 -11.43
C GLU A 27 -1.81 -4.22 -12.83
N ARG A 28 -2.83 -3.38 -13.13
CA ARG A 28 -2.93 -2.70 -14.43
C ARG A 28 -1.77 -1.74 -14.68
N VAL A 29 -1.39 -0.94 -13.67
CA VAL A 29 -0.28 0.03 -13.81
C VAL A 29 1.05 -0.70 -13.90
N ALA A 30 1.25 -1.75 -13.11
CA ALA A 30 2.47 -2.57 -13.15
C ALA A 30 2.69 -3.23 -14.51
N ALA A 31 1.63 -3.50 -15.28
CA ALA A 31 1.72 -4.06 -16.63
C ALA A 31 2.00 -3.02 -17.73
N GLN A 32 1.97 -1.72 -17.43
CA GLN A 32 2.18 -0.66 -18.42
C GLN A 32 3.65 -0.29 -18.54
N SER A 33 4.16 -0.27 -19.78
CA SER A 33 5.50 0.26 -20.08
C SER A 33 5.58 1.74 -19.71
N SER A 34 6.60 2.09 -18.92
CA SER A 34 6.85 3.47 -18.44
C SER A 34 7.99 4.18 -19.17
N ASP A 35 8.81 3.43 -19.92
CA ASP A 35 10.01 3.91 -20.61
C ASP A 35 9.86 4.02 -22.14
N GLY A 36 8.67 3.67 -22.66
CA GLY A 36 8.36 3.71 -24.10
C GLY A 36 8.87 2.49 -24.89
N SER A 37 9.43 1.48 -24.22
CA SER A 37 9.85 0.22 -24.84
C SER A 37 8.66 -0.62 -25.35
N GLY A 38 7.48 -0.45 -24.75
CA GLY A 38 6.33 -1.32 -24.99
C GLY A 38 6.43 -2.67 -24.27
N GLU A 39 7.49 -2.91 -23.48
CA GLU A 39 7.68 -4.11 -22.68
C GLU A 39 7.10 -3.93 -21.27
N THR A 40 6.71 -5.06 -20.65
CA THR A 40 6.21 -5.07 -19.27
C THR A 40 7.36 -4.82 -18.29
N PRO A 41 7.24 -3.86 -17.35
CA PRO A 41 8.24 -3.65 -16.32
C PRO A 41 8.47 -4.88 -15.44
N ASP A 42 9.73 -5.16 -15.08
CA ASP A 42 10.06 -6.21 -14.11
C ASP A 42 9.69 -5.83 -12.67
N VAL A 43 9.70 -4.54 -12.35
CA VAL A 43 9.47 -4.00 -11.00
C VAL A 43 8.57 -2.78 -11.05
N CYS A 44 7.55 -2.76 -10.19
CA CYS A 44 6.68 -1.61 -9.96
C CYS A 44 6.93 -1.05 -8.55
N VAL A 45 7.30 0.24 -8.47
CA VAL A 45 7.47 0.95 -7.19
C VAL A 45 6.20 1.72 -6.87
N ILE A 46 5.61 1.41 -5.72
CA ILE A 46 4.37 2.03 -5.26
C ILE A 46 4.69 2.88 -4.04
N GLU A 47 4.45 4.19 -4.15
CA GLU A 47 4.52 5.10 -3.02
C GLU A 47 3.12 5.29 -2.42
N LEU A 48 2.98 4.98 -1.13
CA LEU A 48 1.80 5.35 -0.36
C LEU A 48 2.05 6.70 0.29
N GLY A 49 1.42 7.75 -0.24
CA GLY A 49 1.48 9.08 0.36
C GLY A 49 0.77 9.17 1.71
N GLY A 50 1.03 10.25 2.45
CA GLY A 50 0.47 10.48 3.78
C GLY A 50 1.31 9.86 4.90
N THR A 51 0.78 9.88 6.13
CA THR A 51 1.45 9.27 7.29
C THR A 51 0.75 7.98 7.67
N VAL A 52 1.54 6.93 7.87
CA VAL A 52 1.00 5.65 8.36
C VAL A 52 0.40 5.84 9.75
N GLY A 53 -0.86 5.43 9.92
CA GLY A 53 -1.58 5.52 11.18
C GLY A 53 -2.78 6.48 11.16
N ASP A 54 -2.90 7.28 10.10
CA ASP A 54 -4.07 8.13 9.86
C ASP A 54 -5.23 7.30 9.27
N ILE A 55 -6.48 7.71 9.54
CA ILE A 55 -7.70 6.97 9.14
C ILE A 55 -7.80 6.79 7.61
N GLU A 56 -7.22 7.71 6.87
CA GLU A 56 -7.16 7.75 5.41
C GLU A 56 -6.24 6.66 4.85
N SER A 57 -5.20 6.25 5.59
CA SER A 57 -4.21 5.26 5.14
C SER A 57 -4.72 3.81 5.28
N ALA A 58 -5.71 3.57 6.14
CA ALA A 58 -6.18 2.22 6.48
C ALA A 58 -6.65 1.38 5.28
N PRO A 59 -7.41 1.92 4.30
CA PRO A 59 -7.83 1.13 3.13
C PRO A 59 -6.65 0.70 2.25
N PHE A 60 -5.64 1.54 2.10
CA PHE A 60 -4.45 1.24 1.28
C PHE A 60 -3.57 0.20 1.94
N VAL A 61 -3.33 0.33 3.26
CA VAL A 61 -2.55 -0.64 4.02
C VAL A 61 -3.23 -2.01 3.99
N GLU A 62 -4.56 -2.07 4.15
CA GLU A 62 -5.30 -3.34 4.05
C GLU A 62 -5.28 -3.91 2.62
N ALA A 63 -5.38 -3.07 1.58
CA ALA A 63 -5.26 -3.51 0.21
C ALA A 63 -3.90 -4.15 -0.08
N LEU A 64 -2.81 -3.51 0.35
CA LEU A 64 -1.45 -4.02 0.22
C LEU A 64 -1.21 -5.28 1.06
N ARG A 65 -1.81 -5.36 2.26
CA ARG A 65 -1.77 -6.55 3.10
C ARG A 65 -2.44 -7.74 2.41
N GLN A 66 -3.58 -7.55 1.74
CA GLN A 66 -4.23 -8.59 0.95
C GLN A 66 -3.43 -8.91 -0.31
N PHE A 67 -2.89 -7.89 -0.97
CA PHE A 67 -2.10 -8.02 -2.20
C PHE A 67 -0.88 -8.93 -2.01
N GLN A 68 -0.21 -8.86 -0.86
CA GLN A 68 0.94 -9.72 -0.56
C GLN A 68 0.63 -11.23 -0.70
N PHE A 69 -0.60 -11.64 -0.33
CA PHE A 69 -1.04 -13.03 -0.43
C PHE A 69 -1.46 -13.38 -1.86
N ARG A 70 -1.90 -12.38 -2.63
CA ARG A 70 -2.30 -12.55 -4.02
C ARG A 70 -1.08 -12.77 -4.93
N VAL A 71 -0.03 -11.96 -4.78
CA VAL A 71 1.15 -12.02 -5.66
C VAL A 71 2.24 -12.98 -5.17
N GLY A 72 2.18 -13.43 -3.92
CA GLY A 72 3.23 -14.25 -3.31
C GLY A 72 4.30 -13.41 -2.61
N ARG A 73 4.92 -13.98 -1.57
CA ARG A 73 5.88 -13.25 -0.70
C ARG A 73 7.17 -12.89 -1.42
N GLU A 74 7.50 -13.60 -2.48
CA GLU A 74 8.67 -13.41 -3.32
C GLU A 74 8.53 -12.24 -4.30
N ASN A 75 7.30 -11.77 -4.56
CA ASN A 75 6.98 -10.74 -5.55
C ASN A 75 6.60 -9.39 -4.93
N ILE A 76 6.81 -9.20 -3.62
CA ILE A 76 6.48 -7.95 -2.93
C ILE A 76 7.48 -7.63 -1.81
N CYS A 77 7.83 -6.35 -1.67
CA CYS A 77 8.66 -5.84 -0.60
C CYS A 77 8.05 -4.55 -0.04
N PHE A 78 8.13 -4.36 1.28
CA PHE A 78 7.62 -3.18 1.96
C PHE A 78 8.76 -2.36 2.55
N PHE A 79 8.77 -1.06 2.24
CA PHE A 79 9.71 -0.10 2.81
C PHE A 79 8.94 0.87 3.71
N HIS A 80 9.32 0.94 4.99
CA HIS A 80 8.74 1.89 5.94
C HIS A 80 9.74 3.02 6.22
N VAL A 81 9.44 4.22 5.74
CA VAL A 81 10.26 5.40 5.97
C VAL A 81 9.77 6.11 7.22
N SER A 82 10.67 6.35 8.19
CA SER A 82 10.34 7.05 9.43
C SER A 82 11.34 8.15 9.74
N LEU A 83 10.88 9.21 10.40
CA LEU A 83 11.74 10.29 10.86
C LEU A 83 12.41 9.89 12.19
N GLY A 84 13.75 9.91 12.22
CA GLY A 84 14.55 9.77 13.42
C GLY A 84 15.03 11.13 13.93
N PRO A 85 14.24 11.86 14.74
CA PRO A 85 14.57 13.23 15.09
C PRO A 85 15.79 13.32 16.01
N VAL A 86 16.59 14.36 15.80
CA VAL A 86 17.65 14.81 16.71
C VAL A 86 17.15 16.06 17.40
N ILE A 87 17.06 16.05 18.73
CA ILE A 87 16.50 17.15 19.51
C ILE A 87 17.62 17.90 20.24
N GLY A 88 17.87 19.14 19.83
CA GLY A 88 18.63 20.13 20.60
C GLY A 88 20.08 19.78 20.97
N VAL A 89 20.64 20.58 21.89
CA VAL A 89 22.08 20.78 22.21
C VAL A 89 22.89 19.50 22.49
N VAL A 90 22.22 18.37 22.75
CA VAL A 90 22.85 17.10 23.16
C VAL A 90 23.19 16.21 21.96
N GLY A 91 22.62 16.46 20.78
CA GLY A 91 22.91 15.68 19.56
C GLY A 91 22.41 14.23 19.58
N GLU A 92 21.59 13.85 20.56
CA GLU A 92 21.10 12.47 20.69
C GLU A 92 19.93 12.20 19.74
N GLN A 93 20.08 11.18 18.89
CA GLN A 93 19.02 10.70 18.01
C GLN A 93 17.99 9.90 18.80
N LYS A 94 16.71 10.30 18.72
CA LYS A 94 15.62 9.58 19.39
C LYS A 94 15.01 8.53 18.46
N THR A 95 15.01 7.27 18.90
CA THR A 95 14.48 6.12 18.16
C THR A 95 13.06 5.72 18.54
N LYS A 96 12.52 6.24 19.66
CA LYS A 96 11.15 5.94 20.13
C LYS A 96 10.04 6.24 19.11
N PRO A 97 10.08 7.36 18.33
CA PRO A 97 9.07 7.61 17.31
C PRO A 97 9.04 6.52 16.23
N THR A 98 10.21 6.13 15.71
CA THR A 98 10.35 5.03 14.74
C THR A 98 9.78 3.72 15.28
N GLN A 99 10.13 3.33 16.52
CA GLN A 99 9.65 2.09 17.14
C GLN A 99 8.11 2.00 17.20
N HIS A 100 7.43 3.10 17.53
CA HIS A 100 5.98 3.14 17.55
C HIS A 100 5.37 2.94 16.16
N THR A 101 5.93 3.59 15.14
CA THR A 101 5.41 3.47 13.76
C THR A 101 5.63 2.08 13.18
N VAL A 102 6.79 1.45 13.43
CA VAL A 102 7.08 0.07 12.98
C VAL A 102 6.09 -0.92 13.57
N ARG A 103 5.81 -0.82 14.88
CA ARG A 103 4.87 -1.72 15.55
C ARG A 103 3.44 -1.61 15.01
N ASN A 104 3.05 -0.43 14.54
CA ASN A 104 1.72 -0.19 13.99
C ASN A 104 1.62 -0.62 12.52
N PHE A 105 2.71 -0.48 11.77
CA PHE A 105 2.75 -0.80 10.33
C PHE A 105 3.06 -2.26 10.03
N GLU A 106 3.66 -3.01 10.97
CA GLU A 106 4.11 -4.39 10.76
C GLU A 106 3.02 -5.21 10.04
N PRO A 107 3.22 -5.50 8.72
CA PRO A 107 2.25 -6.26 7.95
C PRO A 107 2.25 -7.66 8.56
N ARG A 108 1.22 -7.95 9.36
CA ARG A 108 1.13 -9.24 10.05
C ARG A 108 1.12 -10.34 9.00
N VAL A 109 2.18 -11.15 9.03
CA VAL A 109 2.35 -12.36 8.22
C VAL A 109 1.38 -13.43 8.70
#